data_AF-A0A5J4VRC6-F1
#
_entry.id   AF-A0A5J4VRC6-F1
#
_cell.length_a   1.000
_cell.length_b   1.000
_cell.length_c   1.000
_cell.angle_alpha   90.00
_cell.angle_beta   90.00
_cell.angle_gamma   90.00
#
_symmetry.space_group_name_H-M   'P 1'
#
loop_
_entity.id
_entity.type
_entity.pdbx_description
1 polymer ?
#
loop_
_entity_poly.entity_id
_entity_poly.type
_entity_poly.pdbx_seq_one_letter_code
_entity_poly.pdbx_strand_id
1 'polypeptide(L)'
;MIQPLDNLINWFYQYNVDMLSFMSLAANTNAIKYAIAYKDFDINTNYPQQQGIIGDSRLKEYKSKPFILFQSYWNSKVIGYGIQDKQKHRKTNNNVTINDYEYYKDLFEHSNCVICGDKFTMNNKPILDRIDNKLPHTKSNCQPCCLYCNRYKSDKDEKVTRLFIQLRRYCKINHLPQTIVNDEVYQLIRRNITRGLSNVMHRYNRSNIDTIK
;
A
#
# COMPACT_ATOMS: atom_id res chain seq x y z
N MET A 1 -3.16 -38.13 -23.13
CA MET A 1 -3.06 -37.27 -21.92
C MET A 1 -4.43 -36.99 -21.26
N ILE A 2 -5.56 -37.31 -21.91
CA ILE A 2 -6.92 -37.03 -21.39
C ILE A 2 -7.42 -38.14 -20.44
N GLN A 3 -7.07 -39.40 -20.73
CA GLN A 3 -7.53 -40.57 -19.97
C GLN A 3 -7.16 -40.57 -18.47
N PRO A 4 -5.96 -40.12 -18.05
CA PRO A 4 -5.65 -39.99 -16.61
C PRO A 4 -6.48 -38.92 -15.90
N LEU A 5 -6.89 -37.86 -16.61
CA LEU A 5 -7.75 -36.79 -16.09
C LEU A 5 -9.19 -37.27 -15.92
N ASP A 6 -9.72 -38.03 -16.89
CA ASP A 6 -11.06 -38.62 -16.80
C ASP A 6 -11.17 -39.62 -15.63
N ASN A 7 -10.12 -40.42 -15.42
CA ASN A 7 -10.06 -41.34 -14.29
C ASN A 7 -10.09 -40.61 -12.94
N LEU A 8 -9.41 -39.46 -12.84
CA LEU A 8 -9.41 -38.63 -11.65
C LEU A 8 -10.80 -38.02 -11.41
N ILE A 9 -11.42 -37.44 -12.45
CA ILE A 9 -12.77 -36.84 -12.38
C ILE A 9 -13.80 -37.86 -11.88
N ASN A 10 -13.77 -39.08 -12.43
CA ASN A 10 -14.69 -40.14 -12.06
C ASN A 10 -14.49 -40.63 -10.62
N TRP A 11 -13.26 -40.65 -10.11
CA TRP A 11 -12.97 -41.07 -8.73
C TRP A 11 -13.58 -40.11 -7.69
N PHE A 12 -13.50 -38.79 -7.91
CA PHE A 12 -14.08 -37.79 -7.01
C PHE A 12 -15.61 -37.69 -7.12
N TYR A 13 -16.16 -37.96 -8.30
CA TYR A 13 -17.61 -38.01 -8.52
C TYR A 13 -18.30 -39.06 -7.63
N GLN A 14 -17.63 -40.18 -7.32
CA GLN A 14 -18.12 -41.21 -6.39
C GLN A 14 -18.40 -40.69 -4.97
N TYR A 15 -17.79 -39.56 -4.58
CA TYR A 15 -17.99 -38.90 -3.29
C TYR A 15 -18.92 -37.68 -3.37
N ASN A 16 -19.66 -37.52 -4.48
CA ASN A 16 -20.48 -36.34 -4.80
C ASN A 16 -19.68 -35.02 -4.88
N VAL A 17 -18.37 -35.10 -5.15
CA VAL A 17 -17.51 -33.94 -5.37
C VAL A 17 -17.29 -33.78 -6.87
N ASP A 18 -17.94 -32.79 -7.46
CA ASP A 18 -17.66 -32.41 -8.85
C ASP A 18 -16.35 -31.62 -8.92
N MET A 19 -15.28 -32.27 -9.36
CA MET A 19 -13.97 -31.64 -9.52
C MET A 19 -13.96 -30.49 -10.53
N LEU A 20 -14.86 -30.46 -11.51
CA LEU A 20 -15.01 -29.33 -12.42
C LEU A 20 -15.64 -28.13 -11.70
N SER A 21 -16.43 -28.37 -10.65
CA SER A 21 -17.09 -27.34 -9.84
C SER A 21 -16.22 -26.73 -8.73
N PHE A 22 -15.19 -27.44 -8.24
CA PHE A 22 -14.51 -27.05 -6.98
C PHE A 22 -13.25 -26.18 -7.12
N MET A 23 -12.55 -26.16 -8.26
CA MET A 23 -11.56 -25.10 -8.56
C MET A 23 -11.35 -25.07 -10.09
N SER A 24 -11.99 -24.11 -10.76
CA SER A 24 -11.95 -24.06 -12.23
C SER A 24 -10.51 -24.05 -12.75
N LEU A 25 -10.23 -24.72 -13.88
CA LEU A 25 -8.92 -24.62 -14.55
C LEU A 25 -8.52 -23.15 -14.79
N ALA A 26 -9.50 -22.27 -14.99
CA ALA A 26 -9.29 -20.84 -15.09
C ALA A 26 -8.79 -20.21 -13.78
N ALA A 27 -9.33 -20.60 -12.62
CA ALA A 27 -8.84 -20.16 -11.31
C ALA A 27 -7.39 -20.63 -11.07
N ASN A 28 -7.08 -21.89 -11.38
CA ASN A 28 -5.73 -22.44 -11.27
C ASN A 28 -4.75 -21.72 -12.21
N THR A 29 -5.16 -21.50 -13.46
CA THR A 29 -4.36 -20.77 -14.44
C THR A 29 -4.10 -19.32 -13.98
N ASN A 30 -5.09 -18.66 -13.37
CA ASN A 30 -4.91 -17.32 -12.81
C ASN A 30 -4.00 -17.30 -11.58
N ALA A 31 -4.13 -18.27 -10.68
CA ALA A 31 -3.22 -18.41 -9.54
C ALA A 31 -1.76 -18.61 -10.00
N ILE A 32 -1.53 -19.46 -11.01
CA ILE A 32 -0.20 -19.66 -11.60
C ILE A 32 0.33 -18.38 -12.24
N LYS A 33 -0.50 -17.64 -13.00
CA LYS A 33 -0.10 -16.34 -13.57
C LYS A 33 0.34 -15.37 -12.49
N TYR A 34 -0.40 -15.27 -11.39
CA TYR A 34 -0.02 -14.41 -10.27
C TYR A 34 1.25 -14.89 -9.58
N ALA A 35 1.39 -16.19 -9.33
CA ALA A 35 2.61 -16.76 -8.74
C ALA A 35 3.85 -16.44 -9.58
N ILE A 36 3.76 -16.55 -10.91
CA ILE A 36 4.86 -16.20 -11.83
C ILE A 36 5.11 -14.69 -11.82
N ALA A 37 4.07 -13.86 -11.89
CA ALA A 37 4.21 -12.41 -11.94
C ALA A 37 4.86 -11.82 -10.67
N TYR A 38 4.59 -12.43 -9.52
CA TYR A 38 5.07 -12.00 -8.20
C TYR A 38 6.19 -12.89 -7.63
N LYS A 39 6.79 -13.77 -8.44
CA LYS A 39 7.84 -14.70 -7.97
C LYS A 39 9.06 -13.98 -7.35
N ASP A 40 9.36 -12.78 -7.85
CA ASP A 40 10.50 -11.96 -7.42
C ASP A 40 10.07 -10.83 -6.47
N PHE A 41 8.81 -10.84 -6.00
CA PHE A 41 8.34 -9.88 -5.03
C PHE A 41 8.86 -10.24 -3.63
N ASP A 42 9.54 -9.28 -3.00
CA ASP A 42 9.98 -9.37 -1.62
C ASP A 42 9.46 -8.17 -0.82
N ILE A 43 8.73 -8.46 0.26
CA ILE A 43 8.14 -7.45 1.15
C ILE A 43 9.21 -6.63 1.92
N ASN A 44 10.41 -7.18 2.09
CA ASN A 44 11.49 -6.52 2.79
C ASN A 44 12.21 -5.50 1.88
N THR A 45 12.15 -5.72 0.56
CA THR A 45 12.67 -4.80 -0.43
C THR A 45 11.90 -3.49 -0.43
N ASN A 46 12.62 -2.35 -0.40
CA ASN A 46 12.02 -1.05 -0.62
C ASN A 46 12.09 -0.69 -2.11
N TYR A 47 11.01 -0.97 -2.83
CA TYR A 47 10.92 -0.64 -4.25
C TYR A 47 10.86 0.89 -4.43
N PRO A 48 11.56 1.45 -5.43
CA PRO A 48 11.54 2.89 -5.67
C PRO A 48 10.16 3.38 -6.13
N GLN A 49 9.77 4.56 -5.68
CA GLN A 49 8.61 5.24 -6.22
C GLN A 49 8.95 5.80 -7.61
N GLN A 50 8.52 5.13 -8.69
CA GLN A 50 8.54 5.73 -10.02
C GLN A 50 7.67 6.99 -10.00
N GLN A 51 8.29 8.15 -10.16
CA GLN A 51 7.61 9.41 -10.44
C GLN A 51 7.18 9.36 -11.91
N GLY A 52 5.88 9.20 -12.13
CA GLY A 52 5.17 9.38 -13.41
C GLY A 52 5.92 9.01 -14.70
N ILE A 53 5.88 7.74 -15.11
CA ILE A 53 5.93 7.42 -16.54
C ILE A 53 4.50 7.61 -17.07
N ILE A 54 4.12 8.86 -17.28
CA ILE A 54 3.10 9.24 -18.25
C ILE A 54 3.79 10.22 -19.19
N GLY A 55 4.33 9.69 -20.30
CA GLY A 55 4.42 10.38 -21.58
C GLY A 55 5.23 11.66 -21.74
N ASP A 56 5.93 12.19 -20.73
CA ASP A 56 6.82 13.33 -20.95
C ASP A 56 8.20 13.12 -20.33
N SER A 57 9.15 12.74 -21.19
CA SER A 57 10.59 12.67 -20.95
C SER A 57 11.21 14.02 -20.53
N ARG A 58 10.42 15.10 -20.41
CA ARG A 58 10.85 16.42 -19.90
C ARG A 58 10.68 16.61 -18.40
N LEU A 59 10.05 15.69 -17.67
CA LEU A 59 10.12 15.70 -16.19
C LEU A 59 11.45 15.11 -15.74
N LYS A 60 12.51 15.92 -15.90
CA LYS A 60 13.81 15.72 -15.27
C LYS A 60 13.61 15.34 -13.80
N GLU A 61 14.36 14.33 -13.39
CA GLU A 61 14.56 13.84 -12.04
C GLU A 61 14.82 15.01 -11.05
N TYR A 62 13.76 15.66 -10.57
CA TYR A 62 13.88 16.56 -9.43
C TYR A 62 14.00 15.69 -8.17
N LYS A 63 15.19 15.13 -7.96
CA LYS A 63 15.60 14.60 -6.67
C LYS A 63 15.35 15.69 -5.63
N SER A 64 14.28 15.52 -4.87
CA SER A 64 13.86 16.49 -3.87
C SER A 64 14.94 16.58 -2.81
N LYS A 65 15.31 17.81 -2.43
CA LYS A 65 16.36 18.06 -1.44
C LYS A 65 16.04 17.31 -0.13
N PRO A 66 17.06 16.80 0.59
CA PRO A 66 16.88 16.22 1.91
C PRO A 66 16.08 17.15 2.82
N PHE A 67 15.25 16.58 3.67
CA PHE A 67 14.48 17.36 4.63
C PHE A 67 15.42 17.90 5.71
N ILE A 68 15.27 19.19 6.03
CA ILE A 68 15.97 19.84 7.14
C ILE A 68 14.91 20.25 8.16
N LEU A 69 15.03 19.73 9.39
CA LEU A 69 14.13 20.12 10.48
C LEU A 69 14.55 21.50 11.01
N PHE A 70 13.64 22.47 10.97
CA PHE A 70 13.81 23.77 11.60
C PHE A 70 13.09 23.80 12.96
N GLN A 71 13.66 24.51 13.94
CA GLN A 71 13.06 24.64 15.28
C GLN A 71 11.63 25.18 15.22
N SER A 72 11.36 26.19 14.39
CA SER A 72 10.01 26.75 14.22
C SER A 72 9.01 25.71 13.72
N TYR A 73 9.42 24.89 12.76
CA TYR A 73 8.61 23.79 12.25
C TYR A 73 8.33 22.76 13.36
N TRP A 74 9.36 22.36 14.11
CA TRP A 74 9.21 21.44 15.24
C TRP A 74 8.23 21.95 16.29
N ASN A 75 8.34 23.23 16.67
CA ASN A 75 7.43 23.85 17.64
C ASN A 75 5.97 23.77 17.19
N SER A 76 5.69 24.08 15.92
CA SER A 76 4.35 23.95 15.34
C SER A 76 3.84 22.51 15.37
N LYS A 77 4.72 21.52 15.13
CA LYS A 77 4.35 20.09 15.17
C LYS A 77 4.03 19.63 16.58
N VAL A 78 4.84 19.98 17.58
CA VAL A 78 4.61 19.65 18.99
C VAL A 78 3.26 20.18 19.47
N ILE A 79 2.91 21.43 19.14
CA ILE A 79 1.60 22.01 19.44
C ILE A 79 0.48 21.18 18.80
N GLY A 80 0.62 20.85 17.52
CA GLY A 80 -0.34 20.03 16.78
C GLY A 80 -0.55 18.63 17.38
N TYR A 81 0.52 17.98 17.86
CA TYR A 81 0.42 16.68 18.54
C TYR A 81 -0.31 16.80 19.87
N GLY A 82 -0.01 17.84 20.67
CA GLY A 82 -0.71 18.11 21.92
C GLY A 82 -2.21 18.33 21.72
N ILE A 83 -2.62 19.06 20.68
CA ILE A 83 -4.04 19.29 20.35
C ILE A 83 -4.73 17.96 20.00
N GLN A 84 -4.11 17.14 19.15
CA GLN A 84 -4.67 15.85 18.72
C GLN A 84 -4.88 14.88 19.90
N ASP A 85 -3.95 14.86 20.85
CA ASP A 85 -4.04 14.00 22.02
C ASP A 85 -5.10 14.47 23.01
N LYS A 86 -5.20 15.78 23.23
CA LYS A 86 -6.27 16.38 24.05
C LYS A 86 -7.65 16.10 23.46
N GLN A 87 -7.82 16.25 22.15
CA GLN A 87 -9.09 15.97 21.45
C GLN A 87 -9.55 14.52 21.57
N LYS A 88 -8.63 13.58 21.79
CA LYS A 88 -8.91 12.16 21.98
C LYS A 88 -8.80 11.73 23.45
N HIS A 89 -8.77 12.69 24.37
CA HIS A 89 -8.71 12.48 25.83
C HIS A 89 -7.53 11.60 26.28
N ARG A 90 -6.38 11.70 25.61
CA ARG A 90 -5.16 10.98 26.02
C ARG A 90 -4.40 11.74 27.11
N LYS A 91 -3.65 11.01 27.94
CA LYS A 91 -2.77 11.59 28.97
C LYS A 91 -1.60 12.34 28.31
N THR A 92 -1.48 13.65 28.48
CA THR A 92 -0.44 14.45 27.79
C THR A 92 0.81 14.72 28.62
N ASN A 93 0.90 14.16 29.84
CA ASN A 93 1.93 14.52 30.81
C ASN A 93 3.37 14.25 30.32
N ASN A 94 3.54 13.21 29.50
CA ASN A 94 4.84 12.77 28.98
C ASN A 94 4.93 12.89 27.45
N ASN A 95 4.20 13.86 26.87
CA ASN A 95 4.25 14.08 25.43
C ASN A 95 5.62 14.61 24.99
N VAL A 96 5.90 14.45 23.70
CA VAL A 96 7.00 15.15 23.03
C VAL A 96 6.93 16.64 23.27
N THR A 97 8.08 17.24 23.50
CA THR A 97 8.22 18.66 23.85
C THR A 97 9.09 19.38 22.85
N ILE A 98 9.07 20.71 22.91
CA ILE A 98 9.94 21.57 22.11
C ILE A 98 11.43 21.27 22.35
N ASN A 99 11.77 20.86 23.58
CA ASN A 99 13.14 20.54 23.99
C ASN A 99 13.68 19.25 23.35
N ASP A 100 12.81 18.42 22.76
CA ASP A 100 13.21 17.18 22.08
C ASP A 100 13.71 17.42 20.64
N TYR A 101 13.92 18.68 20.25
CA TYR A 101 14.30 19.07 18.89
C TYR A 101 15.54 18.35 18.36
N GLU A 102 16.66 18.39 19.10
CA GLU A 102 17.91 17.79 18.62
C GLU A 102 17.78 16.29 18.39
N TYR A 103 17.06 15.60 19.28
CA TYR A 103 16.76 14.17 19.12
C TYR A 103 15.97 13.89 17.84
N TYR A 104 14.89 14.65 17.57
CA TYR A 104 14.06 14.42 16.39
C TYR A 104 14.68 14.92 15.09
N LYS A 105 15.56 15.93 15.17
CA LYS A 105 16.37 16.37 14.04
C LYS A 105 17.30 15.25 13.59
N ASP A 106 18.07 14.69 14.52
CA ASP A 106 18.95 13.55 14.26
C ASP A 106 18.16 12.32 13.77
N LEU A 107 17.02 12.01 14.42
CA LEU A 107 16.15 10.93 14.00
C LEU A 107 15.70 11.11 12.55
N PHE A 108 15.19 12.27 12.14
CA PHE A 108 14.70 12.47 10.77
C PHE A 108 15.82 12.53 9.71
N GLU A 109 17.05 12.84 10.11
CA GLU A 109 18.20 12.85 9.21
C GLU A 109 18.70 11.43 8.91
N HIS A 110 18.75 10.57 9.94
CA HIS A 110 19.31 9.23 9.84
C HIS A 110 18.28 8.11 9.65
N SER A 111 16.98 8.40 9.83
CA SER A 111 15.90 7.44 9.63
C SER A 111 15.17 7.62 8.30
N ASN A 112 14.41 6.58 7.95
CA ASN A 112 13.48 6.57 6.83
C ASN A 112 12.05 6.44 7.38
N CYS A 113 11.07 6.66 6.51
CA CYS A 113 9.69 6.31 6.83
C CYS A 113 9.58 4.82 7.18
N VAL A 114 9.05 4.47 8.35
CA VAL A 114 8.91 3.07 8.79
C VAL A 114 8.07 2.24 7.80
N ILE A 115 7.03 2.85 7.22
CA ILE A 115 6.08 2.15 6.36
C ILE A 115 6.63 1.99 4.94
N CYS A 116 6.95 3.08 4.24
CA CYS A 116 7.41 3.00 2.85
C CYS A 116 8.92 2.82 2.70
N GLY A 117 9.73 3.05 3.73
CA GLY A 117 11.19 2.95 3.66
C GLY A 117 11.89 4.11 2.95
N ASP A 118 11.17 5.12 2.46
CA ASP A 118 11.79 6.26 1.77
C ASP A 118 12.47 7.23 2.73
N LYS A 119 13.55 7.85 2.23
CA LYS A 119 14.17 9.01 2.87
C LYS A 119 13.21 10.20 2.91
N PHE A 120 13.38 11.01 3.96
CA PHE A 120 12.63 12.24 4.10
C PHE A 120 13.20 13.36 3.23
N THR A 121 12.32 14.04 2.50
CA THR A 121 12.69 15.14 1.62
C THR A 121 11.75 16.31 1.84
N MET A 122 12.05 17.47 1.25
CA MET A 122 11.15 18.62 1.30
C MET A 122 9.74 18.34 0.74
N ASN A 123 9.63 17.37 -0.18
CA ASN A 123 8.35 16.92 -0.74
C ASN A 123 7.74 15.76 0.07
N ASN A 124 8.58 14.91 0.67
CA ASN A 124 8.19 13.79 1.53
C ASN A 124 8.54 14.10 2.99
N LYS A 125 7.82 15.05 3.59
CA LYS A 125 8.14 15.54 4.94
C LYS A 125 7.85 14.48 6.02
N PRO A 126 8.72 14.34 7.03
CA PRO A 126 8.50 13.43 8.14
C PRO A 126 7.43 13.97 9.08
N ILE A 127 6.72 13.04 9.72
CA ILE A 127 5.84 13.26 10.86
C ILE A 127 6.03 12.12 11.85
N LEU A 128 5.65 12.34 13.10
CA LEU A 128 5.50 11.26 14.08
C LEU A 128 4.16 10.55 13.87
N ASP A 129 4.23 9.25 13.59
CA ASP A 129 3.11 8.32 13.70
C ASP A 129 3.17 7.62 15.07
N ARG A 130 2.00 7.31 15.63
CA ARG A 130 1.90 6.58 16.89
C ARG A 130 1.92 5.08 16.60
N ILE A 131 2.67 4.35 17.42
CA ILE A 131 2.69 2.88 17.40
C ILE A 131 1.36 2.37 17.96
N ASP A 132 0.99 2.82 19.17
CA ASP A 132 -0.35 2.62 19.73
C ASP A 132 -1.16 3.92 19.67
N ASN A 133 -2.26 3.87 18.93
CA ASN A 133 -3.23 4.96 18.78
C ASN A 133 -3.98 5.33 20.07
N LYS A 134 -3.99 4.45 21.08
CA LYS A 134 -4.56 4.72 22.40
C LYS A 134 -3.61 5.54 23.28
N LEU A 135 -2.31 5.42 23.04
CA LEU A 135 -1.28 6.12 23.79
C LEU A 135 -0.97 7.49 23.16
N PRO A 136 -0.48 8.45 23.96
CA PRO A 136 -0.19 9.80 23.49
C PRO A 136 1.15 9.82 22.71
N HIS A 137 1.52 10.97 22.14
CA HIS A 137 2.79 11.11 21.43
C HIS A 137 3.97 11.19 22.40
N THR A 138 4.45 10.05 22.90
CA THR A 138 5.69 9.95 23.69
C THR A 138 6.86 9.51 22.80
N LYS A 139 8.11 9.69 23.27
CA LYS A 139 9.31 9.22 22.54
C LYS A 139 9.29 7.72 22.23
N SER A 140 8.75 6.91 23.14
CA SER A 140 8.69 5.44 22.99
C SER A 140 7.50 4.96 22.16
N ASN A 141 6.46 5.79 22.00
CA ASN A 141 5.25 5.45 21.26
C ASN A 141 5.20 6.09 19.87
N CYS A 142 6.22 6.86 19.49
CA CYS A 142 6.27 7.57 18.22
C CYS A 142 7.36 6.99 17.32
N GLN A 143 7.07 6.95 16.03
CA GLN A 143 8.02 6.53 15.00
C GLN A 143 7.95 7.45 13.78
N PRO A 144 9.05 7.59 13.03
CA PRO A 144 9.10 8.48 11.88
C PRO A 144 8.32 7.88 10.70
N CYS A 145 7.35 8.63 10.19
CA CYS A 145 6.51 8.22 9.08
C CYS A 145 6.28 9.41 8.14
N CYS A 146 6.09 9.18 6.85
CA CYS A 146 5.72 10.27 5.95
C CYS A 146 4.21 10.54 5.97
N LEU A 147 3.81 11.75 5.61
CA LEU A 147 2.40 12.16 5.64
C LEU A 147 1.49 11.25 4.80
N TYR A 148 1.97 10.80 3.63
CA TYR A 148 1.21 9.89 2.76
C TYR A 148 0.95 8.56 3.46
N CYS A 149 2.00 7.93 4.01
CA CYS A 149 1.89 6.63 4.65
C CYS A 149 1.02 6.67 5.89
N ASN A 150 1.18 7.69 6.73
CA ASN A 150 0.35 7.87 7.92
C ASN A 150 -1.14 8.00 7.58
N ARG A 151 -1.47 8.82 6.55
CA ARG A 151 -2.85 8.98 6.10
C ARG A 151 -3.40 7.70 5.48
N TYR A 152 -2.59 6.99 4.69
CA TYR A 152 -3.01 5.77 4.02
C TYR A 152 -3.20 4.61 4.99
N LYS A 153 -2.31 4.48 5.99
CA LYS A 153 -2.42 3.55 7.11
C LYS A 153 -3.69 3.84 7.92
N SER A 154 -3.85 5.10 8.35
CA SER A 154 -4.90 5.47 9.31
C SER A 154 -4.84 4.54 10.54
N ASP A 155 -5.90 3.79 10.81
CA ASP A 155 -5.99 2.85 11.93
C ASP A 155 -5.75 1.39 11.52
N LYS A 156 -5.32 1.16 10.26
CA LYS A 156 -5.02 -0.19 9.74
C LYS A 156 -3.66 -0.67 10.23
N ASP A 157 -3.46 -1.98 10.11
CA ASP A 157 -2.19 -2.62 10.41
C ASP A 157 -1.05 -2.06 9.52
N GLU A 158 0.09 -1.81 10.17
CA GLU A 158 1.26 -1.22 9.53
C GLU A 158 1.88 -2.15 8.48
N LYS A 159 2.01 -3.45 8.79
CA LYS A 159 2.63 -4.44 7.90
C LYS A 159 1.78 -4.65 6.66
N VAL A 160 0.45 -4.71 6.84
CA VAL A 160 -0.51 -4.75 5.72
C VAL A 160 -0.38 -3.50 4.86
N THR A 161 -0.27 -2.32 5.48
CA THR A 161 -0.11 -1.06 4.75
C THR A 161 1.19 -1.04 3.94
N ARG A 162 2.30 -1.47 4.55
CA ARG A 162 3.60 -1.62 3.89
C ARG A 162 3.50 -2.58 2.70
N LEU A 163 2.87 -3.75 2.88
CA LEU A 163 2.65 -4.72 1.81
C LEU A 163 1.96 -4.08 0.61
N PHE A 164 0.85 -3.35 0.80
CA PHE A 164 0.14 -2.70 -0.30
C PHE A 164 0.98 -1.63 -1.00
N ILE A 165 1.76 -0.85 -0.25
CA ILE A 165 2.64 0.17 -0.84
C ILE A 165 3.73 -0.48 -1.68
N GLN A 166 4.44 -1.48 -1.14
CA GLN A 166 5.53 -2.15 -1.86
C GLN A 166 5.01 -2.95 -3.06
N LEU A 167 3.89 -3.65 -2.91
CA LEU A 167 3.24 -4.37 -4.00
C LEU A 167 2.87 -3.41 -5.13
N ARG A 168 2.27 -2.26 -4.81
CA ARG A 168 1.92 -1.24 -5.82
C ARG A 168 3.15 -0.72 -6.57
N ARG A 169 4.27 -0.53 -5.87
CA ARG A 169 5.53 -0.09 -6.48
C ARG A 169 6.13 -1.18 -7.36
N TYR A 170 6.17 -2.41 -6.88
CA TYR A 170 6.60 -3.58 -7.66
C TYR A 170 5.78 -3.73 -8.95
N CYS A 171 4.46 -3.64 -8.86
CA CYS A 171 3.60 -3.69 -10.05
C CYS A 171 3.91 -2.57 -11.05
N LYS A 172 4.22 -1.35 -10.58
CA LYS A 172 4.58 -0.24 -11.48
C LYS A 172 5.90 -0.50 -12.21
N ILE A 173 6.92 -0.95 -11.48
CA ILE A 173 8.26 -1.21 -12.03
C ILE A 173 8.21 -2.35 -13.06
N ASN A 174 7.44 -3.39 -12.77
CA ASN A 174 7.33 -4.57 -13.64
C ASN A 174 6.17 -4.45 -14.66
N HIS A 175 5.54 -3.28 -14.79
CA HIS A 175 4.40 -3.04 -15.69
C HIS A 175 3.25 -4.04 -15.54
N LEU A 176 3.00 -4.52 -14.32
CA LEU A 176 1.95 -5.48 -14.01
C LEU A 176 0.58 -4.78 -13.91
N PRO A 177 -0.50 -5.46 -14.34
CA PRO A 177 -1.84 -4.91 -14.26
C PRO A 177 -2.25 -4.67 -12.80
N GLN A 178 -2.83 -3.49 -12.54
CA GLN A 178 -3.39 -3.10 -11.24
C GLN A 178 -4.91 -2.94 -11.36
N THR A 179 -5.60 -2.90 -10.21
CA THR A 179 -7.03 -2.60 -10.17
C THR A 179 -7.32 -1.26 -10.86
N ILE A 180 -8.18 -1.30 -11.87
CA ILE A 180 -8.66 -0.10 -12.55
C ILE A 180 -9.67 0.57 -11.63
N VAL A 181 -9.34 1.77 -11.15
CA VAL A 181 -10.19 2.55 -10.24
C VAL A 181 -10.93 3.69 -10.96
N ASN A 182 -10.63 3.93 -12.23
CA ASN A 182 -11.27 4.95 -13.06
C ASN A 182 -12.30 4.27 -13.97
N ASP A 183 -13.55 4.72 -13.88
CA ASP A 183 -14.65 4.15 -14.64
C ASP A 183 -14.49 4.36 -16.16
N GLU A 184 -14.14 5.56 -16.61
CA GLU A 184 -13.94 5.85 -18.04
C GLU A 184 -12.86 4.96 -18.64
N VAL A 185 -11.75 4.78 -17.93
CA VAL A 185 -10.65 3.88 -18.34
C VAL A 185 -11.14 2.43 -18.39
N TYR A 186 -11.93 2.01 -17.39
CA TYR A 186 -12.54 0.68 -17.39
C TYR A 186 -13.46 0.48 -18.60
N GLN A 187 -14.37 1.42 -18.87
CA GLN A 187 -15.29 1.36 -20.00
C GLN A 187 -14.56 1.37 -21.35
N LEU A 188 -13.51 2.20 -21.48
CA LEU A 188 -12.68 2.25 -22.68
C LEU A 188 -11.99 0.91 -22.95
N ILE A 189 -11.35 0.32 -21.93
CA ILE A 189 -10.70 -0.98 -22.07
C ILE A 189 -11.77 -2.05 -22.38
N ARG A 190 -12.91 -2.03 -21.68
CA ARG A 190 -13.99 -2.99 -21.87
C ARG A 190 -14.57 -2.98 -23.28
N ARG A 191 -14.78 -1.80 -23.87
CA ARG A 191 -15.30 -1.64 -25.25
C ARG A 191 -14.34 -2.20 -26.30
N ASN A 192 -13.03 -2.10 -26.05
CA ASN A 192 -12.00 -2.55 -26.98
C ASN A 192 -11.64 -4.04 -26.82
N ILE A 193 -12.01 -4.68 -25.70
CA ILE A 193 -11.93 -6.13 -25.56
C ILE A 193 -13.05 -6.77 -26.39
N THR A 194 -12.72 -7.14 -27.62
CA THR A 194 -13.59 -7.93 -28.49
C THR A 194 -13.08 -9.37 -28.49
N ARG A 195 -13.97 -10.34 -28.18
CA ARG A 195 -13.75 -11.80 -28.04
C ARG A 195 -13.37 -12.32 -26.64
N GLY A 196 -13.88 -13.52 -26.35
CA GLY A 196 -13.86 -14.16 -25.03
C GLY A 196 -12.58 -14.94 -24.74
N LEU A 197 -11.59 -14.27 -24.18
CA LEU A 197 -10.73 -14.95 -23.20
C LEU A 197 -11.52 -14.96 -21.89
N SER A 198 -11.94 -16.15 -21.47
CA SER A 198 -12.67 -16.44 -20.22
C SER A 198 -11.83 -16.18 -18.95
N ASN A 199 -10.99 -15.14 -18.95
CA ASN A 199 -10.46 -14.59 -17.72
C ASN A 199 -11.61 -13.81 -17.07
N VAL A 200 -12.25 -14.47 -16.12
CA VAL A 200 -13.15 -13.95 -15.08
C VAL A 200 -13.29 -12.43 -15.13
N MET A 201 -14.48 -12.00 -15.55
CA MET A 201 -14.91 -10.61 -15.61
C MET A 201 -14.50 -9.88 -14.32
N HIS A 202 -13.76 -8.78 -14.48
CA HIS A 202 -13.56 -7.80 -13.43
C HIS A 202 -14.92 -7.48 -12.80
N ARG A 203 -15.05 -7.66 -11.48
CA ARG A 203 -16.24 -7.21 -10.77
C ARG A 203 -16.29 -5.68 -10.89
N TYR A 204 -17.17 -5.18 -11.74
CA TYR A 204 -17.45 -3.76 -11.85
C TYR A 204 -18.39 -3.39 -10.71
N ASN A 205 -17.85 -2.75 -9.68
CA ASN A 205 -18.60 -2.29 -8.53
C ASN A 205 -18.45 -0.79 -8.43
N ARG A 206 -19.54 -0.06 -8.65
CA ARG A 206 -19.60 1.37 -8.39
C ARG A 206 -19.93 1.60 -6.91
N SER A 207 -19.02 2.30 -6.23
CA SER A 207 -19.21 2.70 -4.84
C SER A 207 -20.58 3.37 -4.66
N ASN A 208 -21.33 2.96 -3.63
CA ASN A 208 -22.65 3.48 -3.26
C ASN A 208 -23.78 3.27 -4.28
N ILE A 209 -23.56 2.50 -5.35
CA ILE A 209 -24.59 2.17 -6.33
C ILE A 209 -24.79 0.66 -6.38
N ASP A 210 -23.70 -0.08 -6.52
CA ASP A 210 -23.73 -1.53 -6.63
C ASP A 210 -23.45 -2.10 -5.23
N THR A 211 -24.50 -2.53 -4.52
CA THR A 211 -24.37 -3.22 -3.23
C THR A 211 -24.16 -4.71 -3.48
N ILE A 212 -23.06 -5.26 -2.96
CA ILE A 212 -22.91 -6.71 -2.86
C ILE A 212 -23.89 -7.16 -1.76
N LYS A 213 -24.94 -7.89 -2.16
CA LYS A 213 -25.70 -8.74 -1.23
C LYS A 213 -24.86 -9.95 -0.85
#